data_AF-A0A9W5YP69-F1
#
_entry.id   AF-A0A9W5YP69-F1
#
_cell.length_a   1.000
_cell.length_b   1.000
_cell.length_c   1.000
_cell.angle_alpha   90.00
_cell.angle_beta   90.00
_cell.angle_gamma   90.00
#
_symmetry.space_group_name_H-M   'P 1'
#
loop_
_entity.id
_entity.type
_entity.pdbx_description
1 polymer ?
#
loop_
_entity_poly.entity_id
_entity_poly.type
_entity_poly.pdbx_seq_one_letter_code
_entity_poly.pdbx_strand_id
1 'polypeptide(L)'
;MIVRRCGSILLESAPNGVDLEDVKHDLEKIPGVLSVHELHIWRLNQHKALASVHVMVSDCSVSDFLKLSKTINECFHAYGIHSTTLQPEIARPEVIAVGRPTVEAEELSSQTEMSEKCQVICGTLCEELTCCG
;
A
#
# COMPACT_ATOMS: atom_id res chain seq x y z
N MET A 1 30.01 17.48 -19.33
CA MET A 1 28.73 17.92 -18.73
C MET A 1 27.60 16.98 -19.18
N ILE A 2 27.61 15.72 -18.75
CA ILE A 2 26.56 14.71 -19.05
C ILE A 2 26.21 13.96 -17.75
N VAL A 3 27.23 13.60 -16.96
CA VAL A 3 27.09 12.92 -15.66
C VAL A 3 26.12 13.63 -14.70
N ARG A 4 26.14 14.97 -14.63
CA ARG A 4 25.24 15.74 -13.75
C ARG A 4 23.76 15.70 -14.19
N ARG A 5 23.47 15.56 -15.49
CA ARG A 5 22.09 15.42 -15.98
C ARG A 5 21.59 13.98 -15.83
N CYS A 6 22.47 12.99 -15.94
CA CYS A 6 22.12 11.59 -15.70
C CYS A 6 21.77 11.32 -14.23
N GLY A 7 22.42 12.01 -13.28
CA GLY A 7 22.11 11.89 -11.85
C GLY A 7 20.65 12.23 -11.51
N SER A 8 20.09 13.30 -12.09
CA SER A 8 18.69 13.70 -11.85
C SER A 8 17.64 12.85 -12.57
N ILE A 9 18.04 12.00 -13.54
CA ILE A 9 17.14 11.03 -14.18
C ILE A 9 17.11 9.72 -13.37
N LEU A 10 18.20 9.41 -12.66
CA LEU A 10 18.29 8.27 -11.75
C LEU A 10 17.67 8.56 -10.37
N LEU A 11 17.63 9.82 -9.97
CA LEU A 11 16.94 10.27 -8.75
C LEU A 11 15.51 10.61 -9.14
N GLU A 12 14.56 9.81 -8.67
CA GLU A 12 13.09 9.83 -8.80
C GLU A 12 12.45 11.21 -8.54
N SER A 13 12.84 12.22 -9.30
CA SER A 13 12.42 13.59 -9.06
C SER A 13 11.02 13.75 -9.63
N ALA A 14 10.05 13.95 -8.74
CA ALA A 14 8.69 14.31 -9.10
C ALA A 14 8.68 15.54 -10.03
N PRO A 15 7.66 15.69 -10.88
CA PRO A 15 7.60 16.85 -11.77
C PRO A 15 7.59 18.16 -11.01
N ASN A 16 8.36 19.14 -11.53
CA ASN A 16 8.39 20.49 -10.97
C ASN A 16 6.96 21.05 -10.87
N GLY A 17 6.53 21.40 -9.66
CA GLY A 17 5.21 21.97 -9.40
C GLY A 17 4.12 20.96 -9.02
N VAL A 18 4.44 19.68 -8.87
CA VAL A 18 3.55 18.69 -8.24
C VAL A 18 3.91 18.59 -6.76
N ASP A 19 2.99 18.99 -5.90
CA ASP A 19 3.07 18.71 -4.46
C ASP A 19 2.46 17.34 -4.18
N LEU A 20 3.23 16.44 -3.57
CA LEU A 20 2.80 15.08 -3.27
C LEU A 20 1.64 15.07 -2.26
N GLU A 21 1.63 16.01 -1.31
CA GLU A 21 0.59 16.09 -0.29
C GLU A 21 -0.74 16.53 -0.89
N ASP A 22 -0.72 17.47 -1.84
CA ASP A 22 -1.93 17.90 -2.57
C ASP A 22 -2.52 16.75 -3.40
N VAL A 23 -1.66 16.03 -4.14
CA VAL A 23 -2.09 14.85 -4.92
C VAL A 23 -2.70 13.80 -4.00
N LYS A 24 -2.03 13.51 -2.87
CA LYS A 24 -2.52 12.54 -1.88
C LYS A 24 -3.88 12.96 -1.34
N HIS A 25 -4.01 14.22 -0.93
CA HIS A 25 -5.24 14.77 -0.38
C HIS A 25 -6.41 14.70 -1.38
N ASP A 26 -6.16 14.99 -2.65
CA ASP A 26 -7.19 14.90 -3.68
C ASP A 26 -7.57 13.47 -4.04
N LEU A 27 -6.62 12.53 -4.00
CA LEU A 27 -6.92 11.10 -4.16
C LEU A 27 -7.81 10.58 -3.02
N GLU A 28 -7.57 11.00 -1.77
CA GLU A 28 -8.36 10.62 -0.61
C GLU A 28 -9.78 11.21 -0.62
N LYS A 29 -10.05 12.26 -1.41
CA LYS A 29 -11.42 12.77 -1.64
C LYS A 29 -12.24 11.92 -2.59
N ILE A 30 -11.61 11.02 -3.36
CA ILE A 30 -12.31 10.20 -4.34
C ILE A 30 -13.15 9.15 -3.59
N PRO A 31 -14.48 9.09 -3.82
CA PRO A 31 -15.32 8.09 -3.18
C PRO A 31 -14.84 6.66 -3.46
N GLY A 32 -14.58 5.90 -2.40
CA GLY A 32 -14.07 4.52 -2.48
C GLY A 32 -12.58 4.39 -2.17
N VAL A 33 -11.83 5.50 -2.12
CA VAL A 33 -10.49 5.53 -1.53
C VAL A 33 -10.62 5.76 -0.02
N LEU A 34 -10.03 4.88 0.78
CA LEU A 34 -9.99 5.00 2.24
C LEU A 34 -8.72 5.72 2.72
N SER A 35 -7.58 5.41 2.10
CA SER A 35 -6.30 6.06 2.36
C SER A 35 -5.33 5.84 1.20
N VAL A 36 -4.30 6.69 1.12
CA VAL A 36 -3.14 6.47 0.26
C VAL A 36 -1.92 6.19 1.14
N HIS A 37 -1.38 4.98 1.05
CA HIS A 37 -0.25 4.57 1.89
C HIS A 37 1.09 4.95 1.30
N GLU A 38 1.24 4.75 0.00
CA GLU A 38 2.47 5.04 -0.73
C GLU A 38 2.11 5.70 -2.04
N LEU A 39 2.81 6.79 -2.35
CA LEU A 39 2.66 7.53 -3.60
C LEU A 39 4.05 7.90 -4.11
N HIS A 40 4.46 7.26 -5.19
CA HIS A 40 5.70 7.57 -5.88
C HIS A 40 5.38 8.20 -7.23
N ILE A 41 6.01 9.34 -7.52
CA ILE A 41 5.84 10.06 -8.78
C ILE A 41 7.22 10.40 -9.32
N TRP A 42 7.47 10.04 -10.58
CA TRP A 42 8.75 10.29 -11.21
C TRP A 42 8.57 10.72 -12.67
N ARG A 43 9.60 11.34 -13.23
CA ARG A 43 9.62 11.73 -14.64
C ARG A 43 10.43 10.76 -15.46
N LEU A 44 9.83 10.26 -16.52
CA LEU A 44 10.53 9.49 -17.55
C LEU A 44 11.29 10.41 -18.51
N ASN A 45 10.69 11.56 -18.88
CA ASN A 45 11.32 12.57 -19.70
C ASN A 45 10.66 13.96 -19.50
N GLN A 46 10.95 14.91 -20.40
CA GLN A 46 10.41 16.27 -20.33
C GLN A 46 8.88 16.32 -20.46
N HIS A 47 8.25 15.33 -21.10
CA HIS A 47 6.83 15.34 -21.43
C HIS A 47 6.03 14.24 -20.73
N LYS A 48 6.69 13.24 -20.13
CA LYS A 48 6.03 12.07 -19.52
C LYS A 48 6.39 11.93 -18.06
N ALA A 49 5.38 12.00 -17.20
CA ALA A 49 5.44 11.66 -15.79
C ALA A 49 4.66 10.36 -15.53
N LEU A 50 5.16 9.59 -14.58
CA LEU A 50 4.67 8.28 -14.18
C LEU A 50 4.40 8.29 -12.67
N ALA A 51 3.46 7.47 -12.22
CA ALA A 51 3.23 7.26 -10.80
C ALA A 51 2.99 5.78 -10.45
N SER A 52 3.31 5.43 -9.21
CA SER A 52 2.90 4.19 -8.56
C SER A 52 2.23 4.56 -7.26
N VAL A 53 1.06 4.00 -6.98
CA VAL A 53 0.32 4.33 -5.78
C VAL A 53 -0.34 3.10 -5.19
N HIS A 54 -0.28 3.02 -3.87
CA HIS A 54 -0.97 2.02 -3.06
C HIS A 54 -2.18 2.69 -2.42
N VAL A 55 -3.36 2.29 -2.88
CA VAL A 55 -4.64 2.86 -2.45
C VAL A 55 -5.38 1.82 -1.61
N MET A 56 -5.67 2.18 -0.36
CA MET A 56 -6.58 1.40 0.45
C MET A 56 -8.01 1.64 -0.05
N VAL A 57 -8.72 0.56 -0.31
CA VAL A 57 -10.11 0.59 -0.77
C VAL A 57 -10.96 -0.26 0.18
N SER A 58 -12.23 0.11 0.32
CA SER A 58 -13.21 -0.76 0.98
C SER A 58 -13.37 -2.06 0.20
N ASP A 59 -13.83 -3.13 0.85
CA ASP A 59 -14.14 -4.39 0.16
C ASP A 59 -15.04 -4.12 -1.04
N CYS A 60 -14.47 -4.23 -2.25
CA CYS A 60 -15.10 -3.81 -3.48
C CYS A 60 -14.86 -4.86 -4.57
N SER A 61 -15.86 -5.01 -5.45
CA SER A 61 -15.73 -5.93 -6.58
C SER A 61 -14.66 -5.43 -7.56
N VAL A 62 -14.09 -6.34 -8.35
CA VAL A 62 -13.16 -5.98 -9.43
C VAL A 62 -13.77 -4.93 -10.37
N SER A 63 -15.07 -5.01 -10.63
CA SER A 63 -15.77 -4.05 -11.51
C SER A 63 -15.84 -2.65 -10.91
N ASP A 64 -15.98 -2.53 -9.60
CA ASP A 64 -16.01 -1.24 -8.92
C ASP A 64 -14.61 -0.63 -8.84
N PHE A 65 -13.59 -1.46 -8.59
CA PHE A 65 -12.21 -1.01 -8.67
C PHE A 65 -11.83 -0.52 -10.08
N LEU A 66 -12.35 -1.13 -11.15
CA LEU A 66 -12.13 -0.64 -12.51
C LEU A 66 -12.73 0.77 -12.75
N LYS A 67 -13.86 1.11 -12.12
CA LYS A 67 -14.43 2.46 -12.20
C LYS A 67 -13.63 3.45 -11.35
N LEU A 68 -13.23 3.02 -10.16
CA LEU A 68 -12.42 3.81 -9.25
C LEU A 68 -11.06 4.15 -9.86
N SER A 69 -10.37 3.15 -10.41
CA SER A 69 -9.08 3.32 -11.10
C SER A 69 -9.17 4.29 -12.27
N LYS A 70 -10.28 4.34 -13.01
CA LYS A 70 -10.48 5.35 -14.06
C LYS A 70 -10.51 6.76 -13.47
N THR A 71 -11.26 6.95 -12.38
CA THR A 71 -11.38 8.24 -11.68
C THR A 71 -10.03 8.69 -11.11
N ILE A 72 -9.29 7.76 -10.49
CA ILE A 72 -7.92 8.01 -10.00
C ILE A 72 -6.99 8.42 -11.14
N ASN A 73 -7.05 7.74 -12.29
CA ASN A 73 -6.24 8.09 -13.46
C ASN A 73 -6.58 9.47 -14.04
N GLU A 74 -7.85 9.89 -14.00
CA GLU A 74 -8.27 11.23 -14.40
C GLU A 74 -7.72 12.30 -13.44
N CYS A 75 -7.71 12.03 -12.13
CA CYS A 75 -7.06 12.88 -11.13
C CYS A 75 -5.56 13.05 -11.44
N PHE A 76 -4.83 11.94 -11.65
CA PHE A 76 -3.41 11.99 -12.02
C PHE A 76 -3.15 12.75 -13.33
N HIS A 77 -4.03 12.65 -14.32
CA HIS A 77 -3.91 13.42 -15.57
C HIS A 77 -4.00 14.92 -15.33
N ALA A 78 -4.83 15.38 -14.38
CA ALA A 78 -4.91 16.79 -14.02
C ALA A 78 -3.58 17.32 -13.47
N TYR A 79 -2.81 16.47 -12.80
CA TYR A 79 -1.44 16.74 -12.32
C TYR A 79 -0.35 16.52 -13.38
N GLY A 80 -0.71 16.19 -14.63
CA GLY A 80 0.22 15.95 -15.73
C GLY A 80 0.90 14.57 -15.70
N ILE A 81 0.39 13.64 -14.89
CA ILE A 81 0.88 12.27 -14.77
C ILE A 81 0.13 11.40 -15.77
N HIS A 82 0.88 10.82 -16.72
CA HIS A 82 0.30 10.18 -17.91
C HIS A 82 0.07 8.68 -17.75
N SER A 83 0.82 8.02 -16.88
CA SER A 83 0.65 6.59 -16.65
C SER A 83 0.90 6.26 -15.21
N THR A 84 -0.01 5.47 -14.66
CA THR A 84 -0.04 5.15 -13.24
C THR A 84 -0.21 3.66 -13.04
N THR A 85 0.55 3.09 -12.11
CA THR A 85 0.32 1.74 -11.57
C THR A 85 -0.46 1.87 -10.26
N LEU A 86 -1.60 1.20 -10.17
CA LEU A 86 -2.46 1.20 -8.97
C LEU A 86 -2.40 -0.16 -8.30
N GLN A 87 -1.96 -0.19 -7.04
CA GLN A 87 -2.07 -1.36 -6.19
C GLN A 87 -3.23 -1.19 -5.21
N PRO A 88 -4.33 -1.94 -5.35
CA PRO A 88 -5.40 -1.95 -4.36
C PRO A 88 -4.96 -2.69 -3.11
N GLU A 89 -5.17 -2.06 -1.95
CA GLU A 89 -5.04 -2.69 -0.65
C GLU A 89 -6.42 -2.75 0.00
N ILE A 90 -6.82 -3.93 0.49
CA ILE A 90 -8.14 -4.10 1.10
C ILE A 90 -7.98 -3.97 2.60
N ALA A 91 -8.78 -3.08 3.20
CA ALA A 91 -8.87 -2.99 4.66
C ALA A 91 -9.31 -4.35 5.20
N ARG A 92 -8.41 -5.03 5.92
CA ARG A 92 -8.79 -6.28 6.61
C ARG A 92 -9.85 -5.91 7.64
N PRO A 93 -11.01 -6.57 7.67
CA PRO A 93 -11.91 -6.40 8.79
C PRO A 93 -11.16 -6.91 10.02
N GLU A 94 -10.72 -5.99 10.89
CA GLU A 94 -10.25 -6.38 12.21
C GLU A 94 -11.39 -7.16 12.87
N VAL A 95 -11.13 -8.42 13.19
CA VAL A 95 -12.04 -9.23 13.98
C VAL A 95 -12.18 -8.51 15.31
N ILE A 96 -13.31 -7.84 15.51
CA ILE A 96 -13.65 -7.19 16.78
C ILE A 96 -13.78 -8.32 17.81
N ALA A 97 -12.69 -8.59 18.52
CA ALA A 97 -12.72 -9.40 19.73
C ALA A 97 -13.45 -8.59 20.81
N VAL A 98 -14.75 -8.83 20.94
CA VAL A 98 -15.56 -8.34 22.06
C VAL A 98 -15.06 -9.02 23.34
N GLY A 99 -14.41 -8.29 24.27
CA GLY A 99 -13.94 -8.93 25.51
C GLY A 99 -13.16 -8.15 26.59
N ARG A 100 -13.53 -6.90 26.91
CA ARG A 100 -13.32 -6.16 28.20
C ARG A 100 -11.89 -5.82 28.76
N PRO A 101 -11.79 -4.75 29.60
CA PRO A 101 -10.55 -3.98 29.87
C PRO A 101 -9.90 -4.27 31.24
N THR A 102 -8.63 -3.87 31.42
CA THR A 102 -8.11 -3.04 32.55
C THR A 102 -6.57 -2.85 32.51
N VAL A 103 -6.17 -1.61 32.82
CA VAL A 103 -4.94 -1.09 33.46
C VAL A 103 -3.56 -1.15 32.78
N GLU A 104 -3.12 0.06 32.38
CA GLU A 104 -1.83 0.74 32.61
C GLU A 104 -0.47 0.00 32.52
N ALA A 105 0.42 0.71 31.80
CA ALA A 105 1.87 0.87 32.01
C ALA A 105 2.86 -0.07 31.30
N GLU A 106 3.64 0.59 30.42
CA GLU A 106 5.10 0.49 30.26
C GLU A 106 5.76 -0.64 29.43
N GLU A 107 6.53 -0.14 28.46
CA GLU A 107 7.85 -0.58 27.97
C GLU A 107 8.05 -1.95 27.31
N LEU A 108 8.40 -1.86 26.01
CA LEU A 108 9.57 -2.46 25.36
C LEU A 108 10.12 -3.76 25.97
N SER A 109 9.80 -4.90 25.35
CA SER A 109 10.82 -5.93 25.10
C SER A 109 10.39 -6.88 23.98
N SER A 110 11.28 -7.01 23.01
CA SER A 110 11.41 -8.12 22.10
C SER A 110 11.22 -9.47 22.80
N GLN A 111 10.30 -10.30 22.32
CA GLN A 111 10.48 -11.75 22.29
C GLN A 111 9.48 -12.42 21.35
N THR A 112 10.06 -13.22 20.45
CA THR A 112 9.47 -14.09 19.44
C THR A 112 8.55 -15.12 20.09
N GLU A 113 7.25 -15.06 19.83
CA GLU A 113 6.35 -16.18 20.10
C GLU A 113 6.23 -17.06 18.85
N MET A 114 7.03 -18.12 18.88
CA MET A 114 7.02 -19.24 17.95
C MET A 114 5.68 -19.97 18.12
N SER A 115 4.78 -19.83 17.13
CA SER A 115 3.44 -20.44 17.16
C SER A 115 3.54 -21.97 17.11
N GLU A 116 3.41 -22.63 18.28
CA GLU A 116 3.43 -24.09 18.49
C GLU A 116 2.19 -24.83 17.95
N LYS A 117 1.56 -24.34 16.89
CA LYS A 117 0.35 -24.98 16.35
C LYS A 117 0.49 -25.31 14.87
N CYS A 118 0.72 -26.59 14.61
CA CYS A 118 0.74 -27.18 13.28
C CYS A 118 -0.62 -26.98 12.59
N GLN A 119 -0.63 -26.37 11.40
CA GLN A 119 -1.85 -26.08 10.62
C GLN A 119 -2.24 -27.21 9.66
N VAL A 120 -1.68 -28.41 9.83
CA VAL A 120 -1.96 -29.58 8.99
C VAL A 120 -2.60 -30.67 9.86
N ILE A 121 -3.62 -31.34 9.33
CA ILE A 121 -4.31 -32.45 10.02
C ILE A 121 -3.37 -33.67 10.01
N CYS A 122 -2.56 -33.84 11.06
CA CYS A 122 -1.75 -35.05 11.23
C CYS A 122 -2.48 -36.11 12.07
N GLY A 123 -2.23 -37.40 11.77
CA GLY A 123 -2.72 -38.52 12.59
C GLY A 123 -2.01 -38.58 13.95
N THR A 124 -2.51 -39.43 14.86
CA THR A 124 -2.22 -39.45 16.32
C THR A 124 -0.78 -39.81 16.75
N LEU A 125 0.24 -39.64 15.91
CA LEU A 125 1.63 -40.03 16.18
C LEU A 125 2.65 -38.92 15.84
N CYS A 126 2.31 -37.66 16.05
CA CYS A 126 3.25 -36.54 15.92
C CYS A 126 3.86 -36.23 17.30
N GLU A 127 5.18 -36.40 17.45
CA GLU A 127 5.94 -35.86 18.59
C GLU A 127 6.35 -34.40 18.32
N GLU A 128 6.49 -33.61 19.38
CA GLU A 128 6.72 -32.17 19.32
C GLU A 128 7.94 -31.83 18.42
N LEU A 129 7.75 -30.88 17.50
CA LEU A 129 8.77 -30.31 16.60
C LEU A 129 9.25 -31.18 15.42
N THR A 130 8.55 -32.24 15.05
CA THR A 130 8.82 -32.97 13.80
C THR A 130 7.71 -32.78 12.76
N CYS A 131 8.07 -32.37 11.54
CA CYS A 131 7.15 -32.38 10.41
C CYS A 131 6.97 -33.83 9.94
N CYS A 132 5.72 -34.27 9.73
CA CYS A 132 5.40 -35.63 9.28
C CYS A 132 6.20 -35.97 8.00
N GLY A 133 6.98 -37.05 8.05
CA GLY A 133 7.63 -37.67 6.90
C GLY A 133 6.84 -38.86 6.38
#